data_AF-A0A8D3B453-F1
#
_entry.id   AF-A0A8D3B453-F1
#
_cell.length_a   1.000
_cell.length_b   1.000
_cell.length_c   1.000
_cell.angle_alpha   90.00
_cell.angle_beta   90.00
_cell.angle_gamma   90.00
#
_symmetry.space_group_name_H-M   'P 1'
#
loop_
_entity.id
_entity.type
_entity.pdbx_description
1 polymer ?
#
loop_
_entity_poly.entity_id
_entity_poly.type
_entity_poly.pdbx_seq_one_letter_code
_entity_poly.pdbx_strand_id
1 'polypeptide(L)'
;MPGKPGDGFKPGDLVFAKMKGFPHWPARSDSGYKKRVPVFFFGTHQMCSIPPENVVPYFGNKMKYGSGVRIKGFSEGMWEIQNTPGVGSKGKVSVSRPPSRVQYPVGRFPH
;
A
#
# COMPACT_ATOMS: atom_id res chain seq x y z
N MET A 1 15.49 -12.27 -18.43
CA MET A 1 16.03 -12.91 -17.20
C MET A 1 15.03 -12.69 -16.07
N PRO A 2 14.31 -13.71 -15.58
CA PRO A 2 13.45 -13.56 -14.41
C PRO A 2 14.32 -13.60 -13.15
N GLY A 3 14.38 -12.49 -12.42
CA GLY A 3 15.22 -12.31 -11.23
C GLY A 3 14.90 -13.32 -10.12
N LYS A 4 15.95 -13.81 -9.47
CA LYS A 4 15.91 -14.69 -8.30
C LYS A 4 15.07 -14.09 -7.17
N PRO A 5 14.25 -14.87 -6.44
CA PRO A 5 13.57 -14.44 -5.22
C PRO A 5 14.54 -14.38 -4.01
N GLY A 6 15.71 -13.78 -4.20
CA GLY A 6 16.80 -13.74 -3.20
C GLY A 6 17.26 -12.33 -2.82
N ASP A 7 16.99 -11.33 -3.65
CA ASP A 7 17.22 -9.93 -3.30
C ASP A 7 15.97 -9.39 -2.62
N GLY A 8 16.02 -9.22 -1.29
CA GLY A 8 14.90 -8.72 -0.50
C GLY A 8 14.32 -7.42 -1.05
N PHE A 9 13.03 -7.17 -0.79
CA PHE A 9 12.35 -5.95 -1.23
C PHE A 9 13.11 -4.70 -0.77
N LYS A 10 13.49 -3.84 -1.71
CA LYS A 10 14.12 -2.54 -1.39
C LYS A 10 13.02 -1.52 -1.06
N PRO A 11 13.31 -0.51 -0.21
CA PRO A 11 12.38 0.59 0.00
C PRO A 11 12.01 1.23 -1.35
N GLY A 12 10.72 1.42 -1.56
CA GLY A 12 10.18 1.97 -2.81
C GLY A 12 9.75 0.93 -3.84
N ASP A 13 10.02 -0.36 -3.64
CA ASP A 13 9.52 -1.39 -4.55
C ASP A 13 8.00 -1.43 -4.56
N LEU A 14 7.45 -1.45 -5.77
CA LEU A 14 6.02 -1.62 -6.00
C LEU A 14 5.67 -3.10 -5.93
N VAL A 15 4.72 -3.42 -5.05
CA VAL A 15 4.37 -4.79 -4.71
C VAL A 15 2.85 -4.93 -4.62
N PHE A 16 2.37 -6.18 -4.68
CA PHE A 16 1.10 -6.54 -4.09
C PHE A 16 1.37 -7.19 -2.74
N ALA A 17 0.67 -6.75 -1.70
CA ALA A 17 0.72 -7.35 -0.39
C ALA A 17 -0.60 -8.08 -0.10
N LYS A 18 -0.50 -9.27 0.50
CA LYS A 18 -1.64 -10.12 0.85
C LYS A 18 -1.84 -10.15 2.36
N MET A 19 -3.01 -9.74 2.82
CA MET A 19 -3.46 -9.92 4.21
C MET A 19 -4.50 -11.03 4.30
N LYS A 20 -4.59 -11.69 5.45
CA LYS A 20 -5.62 -12.69 5.73
C LYS A 20 -7.00 -12.03 5.61
N GLY A 21 -7.89 -12.62 4.81
CA GLY A 21 -9.25 -12.11 4.58
C GLY A 21 -9.36 -10.97 3.55
N PHE A 22 -8.25 -10.48 3.00
CA PHE A 22 -8.25 -9.41 1.99
C PHE A 22 -7.67 -9.92 0.67
N PRO A 23 -8.04 -9.34 -0.49
CA PRO A 23 -7.38 -9.63 -1.76
C PRO A 23 -5.92 -9.15 -1.74
N HIS A 24 -5.17 -9.48 -2.79
CA HIS A 24 -3.87 -8.86 -3.02
C HIS A 24 -4.09 -7.36 -3.25
N TRP A 25 -3.41 -6.51 -2.48
CA TRP A 25 -3.62 -5.07 -2.49
C TRP A 25 -2.38 -4.34 -3.01
N PRO A 26 -2.52 -3.30 -3.87
CA PRO A 26 -1.38 -2.52 -4.37
C PRO A 26 -0.69 -1.80 -3.22
N ALA A 27 0.62 -1.99 -3.09
CA ALA A 27 1.42 -1.44 -2.01
C ALA A 27 2.83 -1.06 -2.47
N ARG A 28 3.52 -0.31 -1.61
CA ARG A 28 4.95 0.01 -1.74
C ARG A 28 5.67 -0.49 -0.51
N SER A 29 6.78 -1.20 -0.68
CA SER A 29 7.67 -1.52 0.44
C SER A 29 8.34 -0.27 0.99
N ASP A 30 8.51 -0.21 2.30
CA ASP A 30 9.28 0.82 2.98
C ASP A 30 10.57 0.21 3.56
N SER A 31 11.43 1.08 4.10
CA SER A 31 12.70 0.69 4.69
C SER A 31 12.51 -0.12 5.98
N GLY A 32 13.31 -1.19 6.11
CA GLY A 32 13.36 -2.02 7.31
C GLY A 32 12.95 -3.47 7.08
N TYR A 33 13.82 -4.26 6.47
CA TYR A 33 13.63 -5.71 6.39
C TYR A 33 14.32 -6.39 7.58
N LYS A 34 13.57 -6.69 8.65
CA LYS A 34 14.03 -7.56 9.75
C LYS A 34 13.42 -8.95 9.64
N LYS A 35 12.11 -9.04 9.91
CA LYS A 35 11.31 -10.28 9.85
C LYS A 35 10.04 -10.15 8.99
N ARG A 36 9.63 -8.93 8.70
CA ARG A 36 8.44 -8.58 7.93
C ARG A 36 8.77 -7.35 7.10
N VAL A 37 8.15 -7.25 5.94
CA VAL A 37 8.26 -6.11 5.02
C VAL A 37 7.28 -5.03 5.49
N PRO A 38 7.73 -3.86 5.95
CA PRO A 38 6.85 -2.72 6.13
C PRO A 38 6.36 -2.28 4.76
N VAL A 39 5.06 -2.11 4.61
CA VAL A 39 4.40 -1.73 3.37
C VAL A 39 3.41 -0.60 3.61
N PHE A 40 3.34 0.31 2.65
CA PHE A 40 2.31 1.32 2.51
C PHE A 40 1.28 0.84 1.49
N PHE A 41 0.02 0.70 1.90
CA PHE A 41 -1.08 0.34 1.00
C PHE A 41 -1.62 1.57 0.28
N PHE A 42 -1.60 1.54 -1.05
CA PHE A 42 -2.19 2.61 -1.86
C PHE A 42 -3.72 2.61 -1.72
N GLY A 43 -4.35 3.78 -1.90
CA GLY A 43 -5.79 4.01 -1.80
C GLY A 43 -6.35 4.04 -0.36
N THR A 44 -5.78 3.28 0.58
CA THR A 44 -6.14 3.38 2.01
C THR A 44 -5.12 4.15 2.83
N HIS A 45 -3.91 4.32 2.30
CA HIS A 45 -2.75 4.97 2.93
C HIS A 45 -2.38 4.37 4.29
N GLN A 46 -2.73 3.10 4.51
CA GLN A 46 -2.41 2.38 5.72
C GLN A 46 -0.98 1.81 5.66
N MET A 47 -0.31 1.79 6.80
CA MET A 47 1.02 1.21 6.96
C MET A 47 0.92 -0.07 7.78
N CYS A 48 1.42 -1.19 7.26
CA CYS A 48 1.47 -2.46 7.98
C CYS A 48 2.80 -3.16 7.74
N SER A 49 3.14 -4.12 8.59
CA SER A 49 4.21 -5.08 8.32
C SER A 49 3.61 -6.40 7.83
N ILE A 50 4.11 -6.93 6.71
CA ILE A 50 3.59 -8.15 6.08
C ILE A 50 4.72 -9.18 5.97
N PRO A 51 4.47 -10.48 6.21
CA PRO A 51 5.48 -11.50 5.99
C PRO A 51 5.96 -11.48 4.54
N PRO A 52 7.26 -11.67 4.29
CA PRO A 52 7.81 -11.61 2.93
C PRO A 52 7.16 -12.63 1.99
N GLU A 53 6.71 -13.80 2.47
CA GLU A 53 6.00 -14.78 1.64
C GLU A 53 4.64 -14.28 1.09
N ASN A 54 4.07 -13.26 1.72
CA ASN A 54 2.79 -12.67 1.36
C ASN A 54 2.95 -11.36 0.57
N VAL A 55 4.16 -11.05 0.12
CA VAL A 55 4.47 -9.90 -0.72
C VAL A 55 4.98 -10.42 -2.06
N VAL A 56 4.43 -9.88 -3.16
CA VAL A 56 4.82 -10.27 -4.52
C VAL A 56 5.07 -9.03 -5.37
N PRO A 57 5.98 -9.05 -6.36
CA PRO A 57 6.27 -7.89 -7.20
C PRO A 57 5.04 -7.42 -8.01
N TYR A 58 4.84 -6.11 -8.12
CA TYR A 58 3.71 -5.53 -8.84
C TYR A 58 3.74 -5.85 -10.35
N PHE A 59 4.85 -5.53 -11.04
CA PHE A 59 4.94 -5.59 -12.51
C PHE A 59 4.66 -6.98 -13.10
N GLY A 60 5.13 -8.05 -12.45
CA GLY A 60 4.89 -9.43 -12.89
C GLY A 60 3.50 -9.97 -12.56
N ASN A 61 2.77 -9.33 -11.64
CA ASN A 61 1.49 -9.84 -11.12
C ASN A 61 0.30 -8.92 -11.39
N LYS A 62 0.51 -7.77 -12.05
CA LYS A 62 -0.53 -6.76 -12.33
C LYS A 62 -1.76 -7.35 -13.03
N MET A 63 -1.57 -8.19 -14.05
CA MET A 63 -2.71 -8.79 -14.77
C MET A 63 -3.51 -9.77 -13.90
N LYS A 64 -2.85 -10.41 -12.93
CA LYS A 64 -3.46 -11.41 -12.05
C LYS A 64 -4.21 -10.78 -10.88
N TYR A 65 -3.67 -9.70 -10.31
CA TYR A 65 -4.18 -9.11 -9.07
C TYR A 65 -4.71 -7.69 -9.22
N GLY A 66 -4.56 -7.05 -10.39
CA GLY A 66 -4.91 -5.64 -10.60
C GLY A 66 -6.38 -5.36 -10.90
N SER A 67 -7.25 -6.36 -10.87
CA SER A 67 -8.68 -6.21 -11.21
C SER A 67 -9.56 -7.17 -10.39
N GLY A 68 -10.88 -7.05 -10.51
CA GLY A 68 -11.86 -7.95 -9.86
C GLY A 68 -12.13 -7.68 -8.38
N VAL A 69 -11.46 -6.69 -7.77
CA VAL A 69 -11.67 -6.30 -6.37
C VAL A 69 -12.65 -5.12 -6.29
N ARG A 70 -13.73 -5.27 -5.52
CA ARG A 70 -14.79 -4.26 -5.32
C ARG A 70 -14.69 -3.51 -3.98
N ILE A 71 -13.61 -3.72 -3.24
CA ILE A 71 -13.37 -3.07 -1.94
C ILE A 71 -13.02 -1.59 -2.17
N LYS A 72 -13.63 -0.69 -1.39
CA LYS A 72 -13.37 0.76 -1.47
C LYS A 72 -11.87 1.05 -1.31
N GLY A 73 -11.35 1.94 -2.16
CA GLY A 73 -9.94 2.31 -2.19
C GLY A 73 -9.08 1.40 -3.07
N PHE A 74 -9.56 0.24 -3.54
CA PHE A 74 -8.72 -0.63 -4.39
C PHE A 74 -8.42 0.01 -5.75
N SER A 75 -9.45 0.50 -6.44
CA SER A 75 -9.30 1.16 -7.74
C SER A 75 -8.43 2.41 -7.65
N GLU A 76 -8.61 3.19 -6.58
CA GLU A 76 -7.76 4.35 -6.26
C GLU A 76 -6.32 3.92 -6.02
N GLY A 77 -6.10 2.87 -5.23
CA GLY A 77 -4.75 2.36 -4.97
C GLY A 77 -4.05 1.83 -6.23
N MET A 78 -4.80 1.20 -7.14
CA MET A 78 -4.30 0.80 -8.46
C MET A 78 -3.96 1.99 -9.35
N TRP A 79 -4.66 3.11 -9.21
CA TRP A 79 -4.31 4.34 -9.93
C TRP A 79 -3.06 4.99 -9.33
N GLU A 80 -2.96 5.09 -8.01
CA GLU A 80 -1.82 5.70 -7.31
C GLU A 80 -0.52 4.94 -7.55
N ILE A 81 -0.52 3.60 -7.50
CA ILE A 81 0.70 2.81 -7.75
C ILE A 81 1.26 3.03 -9.17
N GLN A 82 0.41 3.42 -10.13
CA GLN A 82 0.80 3.69 -11.52
C GLN A 82 1.23 5.13 -11.77
N ASN A 83 0.53 6.10 -11.16
CA ASN A 83 0.67 7.52 -11.49
C ASN A 83 1.40 8.32 -10.41
N THR A 84 1.30 7.88 -9.15
CA THR A 84 1.79 8.61 -7.98
C THR A 84 2.49 7.66 -6.99
N PRO A 85 3.46 6.83 -7.42
CA PRO A 85 4.09 5.82 -6.56
C PRO A 85 4.82 6.41 -5.35
N GLY A 86 5.14 7.71 -5.37
CA GLY A 86 5.74 8.45 -4.27
C GLY A 86 4.74 9.00 -3.24
N VAL A 87 3.42 8.82 -3.41
CA VAL A 87 2.44 9.33 -2.44
C VAL A 87 2.73 8.77 -1.04
N GLY A 88 2.63 9.61 -0.01
CA GLY A 88 2.92 9.24 1.37
C GLY A 88 4.38 8.88 1.68
N SER A 89 5.31 8.94 0.69
CA SER A 89 6.74 8.87 1.01
C SER A 89 7.14 10.17 1.70
N LYS A 90 7.63 10.07 2.94
CA LYS A 90 8.20 11.21 3.66
C LYS A 90 9.54 11.59 3.03
N GLY A 91 9.51 12.17 1.84
CA GLY A 91 10.57 13.09 1.43
C GLY A 91 10.56 14.26 2.41
N LYS A 92 11.73 14.76 2.78
CA LYS A 92 11.84 16.08 3.42
C LYS A 92 11.16 17.11 2.53
N VAL A 93 9.90 17.42 2.81
CA VAL A 93 9.21 18.58 2.27
C VAL A 93 8.97 19.49 3.47
N SER A 94 9.87 20.46 3.62
CA SER A 94 9.61 21.66 4.40
C SER A 94 8.42 22.38 3.77
N VAL A 95 7.20 22.00 4.15
CA VAL A 95 6.03 22.88 4.03
C VAL A 95 5.20 22.71 5.28
N SER A 96 5.29 23.71 6.14
CA SER A 96 4.34 24.01 7.19
C SER A 96 2.93 24.07 6.60
N ARG A 97 2.06 23.13 7.00
CA ARG A 97 0.64 23.34 7.38
C ARG A 97 -0.05 21.99 7.60
N PRO A 98 -0.86 21.84 8.66
CA PRO A 98 -1.76 20.71 8.79
C PRO A 98 -3.03 20.98 7.97
N PRO A 99 -3.69 19.95 7.43
CA PRO A 99 -5.13 20.00 7.28
C PRO A 99 -5.76 18.96 8.22
N SER A 100 -6.30 19.50 9.30
CA SER A 100 -7.59 19.13 9.90
C SER A 100 -7.99 17.66 9.89
N ARG A 101 -7.92 17.04 11.07
CA ARG A 101 -8.80 15.96 11.53
C ARG A 101 -10.22 16.22 10.98
N VAL A 102 -10.65 15.43 10.00
CA VAL A 102 -12.08 15.32 9.67
C VAL A 102 -12.72 14.63 10.87
N GLN A 103 -13.29 15.44 11.76
CA GLN A 103 -14.19 14.99 12.80
C GLN A 103 -15.43 14.46 12.08
N TYR A 104 -15.57 13.14 11.96
CA TYR A 104 -16.87 12.57 11.60
C TYR A 104 -17.88 13.04 12.65
N PRO A 105 -19.02 13.65 12.28
CA PRO A 105 -20.05 13.97 13.24
C PRO A 105 -20.52 12.65 13.86
N VAL A 106 -20.39 12.55 15.19
CA VAL A 106 -20.90 11.45 15.99
C VAL A 106 -22.42 11.43 15.77
N GLY A 107 -22.89 10.38 15.10
CA GLY A 107 -24.31 10.15 14.88
C GLY A 107 -25.05 10.15 16.21
N ARG A 108 -26.00 11.07 16.34
CA ARG A 108 -26.99 11.08 17.41
C ARG A 108 -28.17 10.22 16.96
N PHE A 109 -28.33 9.06 17.58
CA PHE A 109 -29.63 8.45 17.83
C PHE A 109 -29.86 8.52 19.35
N PRO A 110 -31.09 8.45 19.91
CA PRO A 110 -32.43 8.65 19.36
C PRO A 110 -33.29 9.64 20.21
N HIS A 111 -34.53 9.91 19.76
CA HIS A 111 -35.76 9.65 20.53
C HIS A 111 -36.92 9.40 19.58
#